data_AF-A0A258C6N6-F1
#
_entry.id   AF-A0A258C6N6-F1
#
_cell.length_a   1.000
_cell.length_b   1.000
_cell.length_c   1.000
_cell.angle_alpha   90.00
_cell.angle_beta   90.00
_cell.angle_gamma   90.00
#
_symmetry.space_group_name_H-M   'P 1'
#
loop_
_entity.id
_entity.type
_entity.pdbx_description
1 polymer ?
#
loop_
_entity_poly.entity_id
_entity_poly.type
_entity_poly.pdbx_seq_one_letter_code
_entity_poly.pdbx_strand_id
1 'polypeptide(L)'
;MPKSDRPRFRVDADRQSGSRRVRYIETSRPDDGGCTLCQLDEENPLPPENRAMSEPHDDEAFAESTLIQAIENQLEAGEPAATQATLNKLTLVGYERDESLHMMALVLAQEIRQMLDEDRAFDTEAYETMLRNLPELPE
;
A
#
# COMPACT_ATOMS: atom_id res chain seq x y z
N MET A 1 2.83 -27.68 38.08
CA MET A 1 3.25 -28.42 36.87
C MET A 1 2.20 -28.16 35.79
N PRO A 2 2.42 -27.27 34.81
CA PRO A 2 1.46 -27.10 33.72
C PRO A 2 1.49 -28.34 32.82
N LYS A 3 0.31 -28.94 32.60
CA LYS A 3 0.14 -30.07 31.68
C LYS A 3 0.44 -29.56 30.27
N SER A 4 1.36 -30.22 29.56
CA SER A 4 1.64 -29.93 28.17
C SER A 4 0.37 -30.04 27.34
N ASP A 5 0.00 -28.92 26.74
CA ASP A 5 -1.01 -28.82 25.70
C ASP A 5 -0.41 -29.41 24.42
N ARG A 6 -0.62 -30.72 24.24
CA ARG A 6 -0.22 -31.44 23.03
C ARG A 6 -1.47 -31.98 22.37
N PRO A 7 -1.75 -31.61 21.11
CA PRO A 7 -2.93 -32.10 20.41
C PRO A 7 -2.88 -33.62 20.30
N ARG A 8 -3.97 -34.28 20.71
CA ARG A 8 -4.16 -35.72 20.53
C ARG A 8 -4.81 -35.96 19.17
N PHE A 9 -4.02 -36.44 18.22
CA PHE A 9 -4.53 -36.84 16.91
C PHE A 9 -5.32 -38.15 17.02
N ARG A 10 -6.56 -38.18 16.52
CA ARG A 10 -7.29 -39.43 16.24
C ARG A 10 -7.20 -39.73 14.75
N VAL A 11 -6.71 -40.93 14.43
CA VAL A 11 -6.57 -41.41 13.05
C VAL A 11 -7.70 -42.39 12.79
N ASP A 12 -8.72 -41.96 12.05
CA ASP A 12 -9.73 -42.86 11.50
C ASP A 12 -9.31 -43.28 10.09
N ALA A 13 -9.11 -44.59 9.91
CA ALA A 13 -8.79 -45.19 8.62
C ALA A 13 -9.99 -46.01 8.14
N ASP A 14 -10.58 -45.59 7.02
CA ASP A 14 -11.61 -46.36 6.32
C ASP A 14 -11.02 -47.69 5.82
N ARG A 15 -11.53 -48.82 6.32
CA ARG A 15 -11.01 -50.16 6.00
C ARG A 15 -11.46 -50.69 4.64
N GLN A 16 -12.29 -49.97 3.87
CA GLN A 16 -12.87 -50.47 2.62
C GLN A 16 -12.22 -49.96 1.33
N SER A 17 -11.18 -49.11 1.40
CA SER A 17 -10.55 -48.54 0.20
C SER A 17 -9.13 -49.08 -0.03
N GLY A 18 -8.87 -49.66 -1.22
CA GLY A 18 -7.56 -50.18 -1.64
C GLY A 18 -6.44 -49.14 -1.84
N SER A 19 -6.64 -47.89 -1.42
CA SER A 19 -5.61 -46.86 -1.37
C SER A 19 -5.72 -46.06 -0.07
N ARG A 20 -4.64 -46.02 0.72
CA ARG A 20 -4.53 -45.20 1.92
C ARG A 20 -4.33 -43.74 1.50
N ARG A 21 -5.41 -42.97 1.41
CA ARG A 21 -5.30 -41.50 1.38
C ARG A 21 -5.55 -40.97 2.78
N VAL A 22 -4.47 -40.54 3.43
CA VAL A 22 -4.55 -39.79 4.69
C VAL A 22 -5.11 -38.41 4.33
N ARG A 23 -6.35 -38.13 4.73
CA ARG A 23 -6.87 -36.77 4.68
C ARG A 23 -6.40 -36.07 5.96
N TYR A 24 -5.50 -35.10 5.81
CA TYR A 24 -5.16 -34.20 6.90
C TYR A 24 -6.39 -33.31 7.15
N ILE A 25 -7.01 -33.44 8.33
CA ILE A 25 -8.09 -32.58 8.78
C ILE A 25 -7.55 -31.90 10.03
N GLU A 26 -7.12 -30.64 9.88
CA GLU A 26 -6.69 -29.80 10.98
C GLU A 26 -7.93 -29.25 11.67
N THR A 27 -8.34 -29.87 12.78
CA THR A 27 -9.40 -29.30 13.61
C THR A 27 -8.76 -28.30 14.56
N SER A 28 -8.93 -27.00 14.29
CA SER A 28 -8.49 -25.88 15.14
C SER A 28 -9.25 -25.76 16.47
N ARG A 29 -9.94 -26.83 16.89
CA ARG A 29 -10.72 -26.92 18.13
C ARG A 29 -10.10 -27.96 19.06
N PRO A 30 -9.44 -27.55 20.15
CA PRO A 30 -9.12 -28.45 21.25
C PRO A 30 -10.39 -28.84 22.03
N ASP A 31 -10.39 -30.03 22.64
CA ASP A 31 -11.54 -30.67 23.30
C ASP A 31 -12.05 -29.92 24.55
N ASP A 32 -11.26 -28.96 25.05
CA ASP A 32 -11.53 -28.09 26.19
C ASP A 32 -12.25 -26.78 25.82
N GLY A 33 -12.69 -26.66 24.56
CA GLY A 33 -13.61 -25.59 24.11
C GLY A 33 -12.93 -24.25 23.80
N GLY A 34 -11.62 -24.13 24.02
CA GLY A 34 -10.85 -22.95 23.65
C GLY A 34 -10.48 -22.97 22.16
N CYS A 35 -11.29 -22.39 21.28
CA CYS A 35 -10.91 -22.23 19.88
C CYS A 35 -9.73 -21.25 19.78
N THR A 36 -8.54 -21.73 19.42
CA THR A 36 -7.33 -20.90 19.30
C THR A 36 -7.46 -19.83 18.23
N LEU A 37 -8.25 -20.10 17.18
CA LEU A 37 -8.57 -19.14 16.13
C LEU A 37 -9.40 -17.96 16.68
N CYS A 38 -10.38 -18.23 17.54
CA CYS A 38 -11.23 -17.18 18.11
C CYS A 38 -10.48 -16.30 19.11
N GLN A 39 -9.49 -16.85 19.82
CA GLN A 39 -8.66 -16.08 20.75
C GLN A 39 -7.76 -15.07 20.01
N LEU A 40 -7.27 -15.44 18.82
CA LEU A 40 -6.51 -14.54 17.95
C LEU A 40 -7.38 -13.42 17.36
N ASP A 41 -8.63 -13.71 17.01
CA ASP A 41 -9.58 -12.69 16.53
C ASP A 41 -9.94 -11.67 17.64
N GLU A 42 -9.92 -12.09 18.91
CA GLU A 42 -10.20 -11.22 20.06
C GLU A 42 -8.97 -10.37 20.47
N GLU A 43 -7.76 -10.89 20.30
CA GLU A 43 -6.50 -10.15 20.54
C GLU A 43 -6.11 -9.21 19.39
N ASN A 44 -6.62 -9.44 18.18
CA ASN A 44 -6.40 -8.59 17.01
C ASN A 44 -7.74 -8.27 16.34
N PRO A 45 -8.60 -7.45 16.98
CA PRO A 45 -9.91 -7.14 16.45
C PRO A 45 -9.74 -6.51 15.06
N LEU A 46 -10.56 -6.97 14.12
CA LEU A 46 -10.74 -6.24 12.86
C LEU A 46 -11.08 -4.79 13.22
N PRO A 47 -10.44 -3.80 12.59
CA PRO A 47 -10.82 -2.41 12.82
C PRO A 47 -12.32 -2.28 12.56
N PRO A 48 -13.06 -1.47 13.35
CA PRO A 48 -14.50 -1.42 13.26
C PRO A 48 -14.91 -1.16 11.81
N GLU A 49 -15.64 -2.12 11.22
CA GLU A 49 -16.32 -1.99 9.93
C GLU A 49 -17.48 -0.99 10.10
N ASN A 50 -17.10 0.27 10.27
CA ASN A 50 -17.92 1.48 10.22
C ASN A 50 -16.97 2.69 10.28
N ARG A 51 -16.01 2.76 9.36
CA ARG A 51 -15.66 4.09 8.86
C ARG A 51 -16.71 4.39 7.80
N ALA A 52 -17.73 5.14 8.22
CA ALA A 52 -18.44 6.01 7.30
C ALA A 52 -17.42 6.61 6.33
N MET A 53 -17.75 6.62 5.04
CA MET A 53 -17.03 7.33 3.98
C MET A 53 -16.25 8.49 4.61
N SER A 54 -14.93 8.39 4.58
CA SER A 54 -14.02 9.42 5.08
C SER A 54 -14.56 10.77 4.62
N GLU A 55 -14.54 11.77 5.48
CA GLU A 55 -14.77 13.13 4.99
C GLU A 55 -13.86 13.33 3.76
N PRO A 56 -14.35 13.89 2.65
CA PRO A 56 -13.60 13.94 1.38
C PRO A 56 -12.21 14.59 1.50
N HIS A 57 -11.99 15.34 2.58
CA HIS A 57 -10.71 15.97 2.92
C HIS A 57 -9.62 14.97 3.34
N ASP A 58 -9.97 13.86 4.00
CA ASP A 58 -9.01 12.83 4.42
C ASP A 58 -8.40 12.11 3.20
N ASP A 59 -9.20 11.87 2.17
CA ASP A 59 -8.77 11.12 0.97
C ASP A 59 -7.84 11.97 0.08
N GLU A 60 -8.10 13.28 -0.03
CA GLU A 60 -7.27 14.21 -0.82
C GLU A 60 -5.89 14.43 -0.19
N ALA A 61 -5.84 14.65 1.13
CA ALA A 61 -4.58 14.77 1.86
C ALA A 61 -3.76 13.47 1.82
N PHE A 62 -4.43 12.31 1.82
CA PHE A 62 -3.78 11.02 1.66
C PHE A 62 -3.16 10.85 0.26
N ALA A 63 -3.87 11.26 -0.79
CA ALA A 63 -3.37 11.24 -2.16
C ALA A 63 -2.16 12.15 -2.33
N GLU A 64 -2.22 13.38 -1.80
CA GLU A 64 -1.11 14.34 -1.84
C GLU A 64 0.16 13.77 -1.17
N SER A 65 0.03 13.25 0.05
CA SER A 65 1.14 12.61 0.79
C SER A 65 1.79 11.49 -0.01
N THR A 66 0.98 10.63 -0.65
CA THR A 66 1.46 9.52 -1.47
C THR A 66 2.25 10.02 -2.69
N LEU A 67 1.79 11.09 -3.32
CA LEU A 67 2.47 11.70 -4.48
C LEU A 67 3.78 12.35 -4.07
N ILE A 68 3.83 13.06 -2.95
CA ILE A 68 5.07 13.61 -2.40
C ILE A 68 6.08 12.49 -2.14
N GLN A 69 5.65 11.41 -1.48
CA GLN A 69 6.52 10.26 -1.24
C GLN A 69 7.03 9.65 -2.56
N ALA A 70 6.22 9.60 -3.61
CA ALA A 70 6.66 9.13 -4.92
C ALA A 70 7.76 10.03 -5.51
N ILE A 71 7.65 11.36 -5.37
CA ILE A 71 8.72 12.29 -5.78
C ILE A 71 9.99 12.07 -4.96
N GLU A 72 9.89 11.84 -3.66
CA GLU A 72 11.05 11.54 -2.82
C GLU A 72 11.76 10.25 -3.26
N ASN A 73 10.99 9.20 -3.57
CA ASN A 73 11.54 7.96 -4.10
C ASN A 73 12.25 8.18 -5.45
N GLN A 74 11.72 9.06 -6.32
CA GLN A 74 12.38 9.42 -7.58
C GLN A 74 13.70 10.16 -7.35
N LEU A 75 13.74 11.06 -6.36
CA LEU A 75 14.97 11.76 -5.98
C LEU A 75 16.03 10.81 -5.42
N GLU A 76 15.62 9.85 -4.58
CA GLU A 76 16.51 8.82 -4.05
C GLU A 76 17.04 7.90 -5.16
N ALA A 77 16.17 7.50 -6.10
CA ALA A 77 16.54 6.70 -7.26
C ALA A 77 17.40 7.47 -8.28
N GLY A 78 17.33 8.80 -8.28
CA GLY A 78 17.98 9.64 -9.28
C GLY A 78 17.32 9.59 -10.67
N GLU A 79 16.10 9.05 -10.76
CA GLU A 79 15.35 8.85 -12.00
C GLU A 79 13.90 9.37 -11.88
N PRO A 80 13.42 10.19 -12.84
CA PRO A 80 14.18 10.76 -13.95
C PRO A 80 15.18 11.84 -13.48
N ALA A 81 16.25 12.06 -14.26
CA ALA A 81 17.24 13.11 -13.96
C ALA A 81 16.62 14.51 -13.88
N ALA A 82 15.47 14.72 -14.53
CA ALA A 82 14.67 15.93 -14.45
C ALA A 82 14.18 16.24 -13.03
N THR A 83 13.93 15.23 -12.19
CA THR A 83 13.41 15.40 -10.81
C THR A 83 14.42 16.17 -9.95
N GLN A 84 15.68 15.72 -9.91
CA GLN A 84 16.74 16.41 -9.18
C GLN A 84 17.05 17.79 -9.78
N ALA A 85 17.09 17.90 -11.11
CA ALA A 85 17.34 19.17 -11.78
C ALA A 85 16.27 20.22 -11.45
N THR A 86 15.00 19.80 -11.38
CA THR A 86 13.86 20.67 -11.06
C THR A 86 13.93 21.15 -9.63
N LEU A 87 14.16 20.25 -8.67
CA LEU A 87 14.36 20.61 -7.28
C LEU A 87 15.53 21.59 -7.08
N ASN A 88 16.67 21.35 -7.73
CA ASN A 88 17.82 22.24 -7.66
C ASN A 88 17.47 23.63 -8.22
N LYS A 89 16.77 23.68 -9.36
CA LYS A 89 16.33 24.92 -9.98
C LYS A 89 15.39 25.71 -9.06
N LEU A 90 14.40 25.05 -8.45
CA LEU A 90 13.42 25.70 -7.57
C LEU A 90 14.06 26.23 -6.28
N THR A 91 14.94 25.45 -5.66
CA THR A 91 15.67 25.90 -4.47
C THR A 91 16.65 27.03 -4.77
N LEU A 92 17.29 27.04 -5.94
CA LEU A 92 18.15 28.15 -6.39
C LEU A 92 17.40 29.48 -6.57
N VAL A 93 16.14 29.44 -6.99
CA VAL A 93 15.31 30.66 -7.13
C VAL A 93 14.60 31.06 -5.83
N GLY A 94 14.81 30.30 -4.74
CA GLY A 94 14.39 30.66 -3.38
C GLY A 94 13.13 29.97 -2.87
N TYR A 95 12.63 28.93 -3.55
CA TYR A 95 11.55 28.11 -3.00
C TYR A 95 12.09 27.15 -1.93
N GLU A 96 11.32 26.97 -0.88
CA GLU A 96 11.63 25.96 0.13
C GLU A 96 11.53 24.55 -0.46
N ARG A 97 12.23 23.61 0.17
CA ARG A 97 12.24 22.22 -0.29
C ARG A 97 10.83 21.63 -0.32
N ASP A 98 10.08 21.79 0.77
CA ASP A 98 8.76 21.18 0.92
C ASP A 98 7.77 21.77 -0.09
N GLU A 99 7.82 23.08 -0.33
CA GLU A 99 7.02 23.75 -1.37
C GLU A 99 7.39 23.27 -2.77
N SER A 100 8.68 23.05 -3.02
CA SER A 100 9.17 22.49 -4.30
C SER A 100 8.64 21.07 -4.51
N LEU A 101 8.68 20.22 -3.48
CA LEU A 101 8.15 18.85 -3.54
C LEU A 101 6.64 18.85 -3.79
N HIS A 102 5.90 19.76 -3.16
CA HIS A 102 4.46 19.91 -3.38
C HIS A 102 4.16 20.32 -4.84
N MET A 103 4.87 21.30 -5.40
CA MET A 103 4.72 21.66 -6.82
C MET A 103 5.04 20.50 -7.78
N MET A 104 6.08 19.72 -7.48
CA MET A 104 6.44 18.54 -8.25
C MET A 104 5.39 17.43 -8.15
N ALA A 105 4.76 17.25 -6.97
CA ALA A 105 3.67 16.32 -6.77
C ALA A 105 2.41 16.71 -7.58
N LEU A 106 2.11 18.01 -7.70
CA LEU A 106 1.01 18.49 -8.56
C LEU A 106 1.24 18.14 -10.04
N VAL A 107 2.47 18.25 -10.52
CA VAL A 107 2.85 17.84 -11.88
C VAL A 107 2.67 16.32 -12.07
N LEU A 108 3.09 15.51 -11.10
CA LEU A 108 2.89 14.06 -11.13
C LEU A 108 1.39 13.70 -11.13
N ALA A 109 0.60 14.39 -10.31
CA ALA A 109 -0.84 14.21 -10.26
C ALA A 109 -1.50 14.51 -11.61
N GLN A 110 -1.06 15.57 -12.29
CA GLN A 110 -1.56 15.93 -13.62
C GLN A 110 -1.28 14.84 -14.65
N GLU A 111 -0.07 14.27 -14.67
CA GLU A 111 0.25 13.17 -15.58
C GLU A 111 -0.59 11.92 -15.28
N ILE A 112 -0.76 11.58 -13.99
CA ILE A 112 -1.61 10.45 -13.59
C ILE A 112 -3.07 10.68 -14.00
N ARG A 113 -3.60 11.90 -13.85
CA ARG A 113 -4.95 12.24 -14.31
C ARG A 113 -5.10 12.03 -15.81
N GLN A 114 -4.19 12.59 -16.62
CA GLN A 114 -4.23 12.42 -18.07
C GLN A 114 -4.10 10.95 -18.49
N MET A 115 -3.21 10.21 -17.85
CA MET A 115 -3.04 8.77 -18.05
C MET A 115 -4.36 8.01 -17.86
N LEU A 116 -5.10 8.33 -16.79
CA LEU A 116 -6.38 7.71 -16.47
C LEU A 116 -7.52 8.18 -17.40
N ASP A 117 -7.58 9.48 -17.71
CA ASP A 117 -8.63 10.08 -18.54
C ASP A 117 -8.55 9.60 -20.00
N GLU A 118 -7.32 9.43 -20.51
CA GLU A 118 -7.06 8.99 -21.88
C GLU A 118 -6.89 7.46 -22.01
N ASP A 119 -6.98 6.72 -20.89
CA ASP A 119 -6.71 5.26 -20.82
C ASP A 119 -5.40 4.88 -21.51
N ARG A 120 -4.33 5.62 -21.19
CA ARG A 120 -2.99 5.45 -21.80
C ARG A 120 -1.95 5.03 -20.76
N ALA A 121 -0.76 4.67 -21.23
CA ALA A 121 0.39 4.49 -20.36
C ALA A 121 0.94 5.85 -19.89
N PHE A 122 1.65 5.85 -18.76
CA PHE A 122 2.35 7.03 -18.23
C PHE A 122 3.36 7.55 -19.25
N ASP A 123 3.30 8.85 -19.56
CA ASP A 123 4.22 9.49 -20.50
C ASP A 123 5.34 10.18 -19.72
N THR A 124 6.51 9.53 -19.72
CA THR A 124 7.69 10.06 -19.04
C THR A 124 8.19 11.36 -19.68
N GLU A 125 8.09 11.52 -21.00
CA GLU A 125 8.60 12.71 -21.70
C GLU A 125 7.72 13.94 -21.41
N ALA A 126 6.40 13.74 -21.42
CA ALA A 126 5.44 14.78 -21.03
C ALA A 126 5.64 15.20 -19.56
N TYR A 127 5.74 14.23 -18.64
CA TYR A 127 6.02 14.48 -17.23
C TYR A 127 7.32 15.27 -17.01
N GLU A 128 8.40 14.84 -17.67
CA GLU A 128 9.70 15.48 -17.62
C GLU A 128 9.68 16.93 -18.15
N THR A 129 8.84 17.19 -19.15
CA THR A 129 8.64 18.54 -19.71
C THR A 129 7.91 19.42 -18.70
N MET A 130 6.83 18.92 -18.10
CA MET A 130 6.07 19.66 -17.08
C MET A 130 6.93 19.98 -15.85
N LEU A 131 7.76 19.05 -15.37
CA LEU A 131 8.70 19.30 -14.27
C LEU A 131 9.66 20.45 -14.59
N ARG A 132 10.20 20.48 -15.82
CA ARG A 132 11.12 21.55 -16.25
C ARG A 132 10.43 22.92 -16.37
N ASN A 133 9.12 22.97 -16.54
CA ASN A 133 8.34 24.21 -16.62
C ASN A 133 8.02 24.84 -15.26
N LEU A 134 8.14 24.09 -14.15
CA LEU A 134 7.96 24.67 -12.80
C LEU A 134 8.85 25.91 -12.61
N PRO A 135 8.36 26.98 -11.96
CA PRO A 135 7.19 27.03 -11.06
C PRO A 135 5.84 27.25 -11.75
N GLU A 136 5.78 27.31 -13.08
CA GLU A 136 4.50 27.38 -13.78
C GLU A 136 3.75 26.04 -13.64
N LEU A 137 2.62 26.05 -12.93
CA LEU A 137 1.81 24.87 -12.66
C LEU A 137 0.93 24.53 -13.87
N PRO A 138 0.70 23.23 -14.14
CA PRO A 138 -0.24 22.82 -15.18
C PRO A 138 -1.68 23.23 -14.81
N GLU A 139 -2.46 23.65 -15.81
CA GLU A 139 -3.91 23.91 -15.71
C GLU A 139 -4.76 22.64 -15.74
#